data_AF-A0A1H1AU12-F1
#
_entry.id   AF-A0A1H1AU12-F1
#
_cell.length_a   1.000
_cell.length_b   1.000
_cell.length_c   1.000
_cell.angle_alpha   90.00
_cell.angle_beta   90.00
_cell.angle_gamma   90.00
#
_symmetry.space_group_name_H-M   'P 1'
#
loop_
_entity.id
_entity.type
_entity.pdbx_description
1 polymer ?
#
loop_
_entity_poly.entity_id
_entity_poly.type
_entity_poly.pdbx_seq_one_letter_code
_entity_poly.pdbx_strand_id
1 'polypeptide(L)'
;MYGVVTRNAEEVEGDVFDRGFYEVKDVTGRASSPLPNAVNMVSCFGDTAAANSDPELVPVDAEGNLATRDQTYFDWAYICPTNEEYRTGLLEIVEDCAAENEDVRLDDVGFPREEYCRCDRCERLFEESDHDDRMAWRAEVVTEFVAEAAERIPGRTYLTLYPDPYPGHLYRRAGLDVEALAEYVDEFVVPLYDVDYGTTYWLETIAKGFETLLAPLDTPFSIELYAVDVDVDALIHATEVASEYGKSVFFGYDASNATAALRRMNADSQSGVTHRPGDAE
;
A
#
# COMPACT_ATOMS: atom_id res chain seq x y z
N MET A 1 5.85 15.74 -4.70
CA MET A 1 5.47 14.95 -5.89
C MET A 1 4.06 14.49 -5.69
N TYR A 2 3.22 14.55 -6.73
CA TYR A 2 1.86 14.04 -6.71
C TYR A 2 1.71 12.85 -7.65
N GLY A 3 1.01 11.81 -7.23
CA GLY A 3 0.73 10.65 -8.07
C GLY A 3 -0.72 10.20 -7.97
N VAL A 4 -1.10 9.23 -8.80
CA VAL A 4 -2.44 8.64 -8.81
C VAL A 4 -2.34 7.13 -8.66
N VAL A 5 -3.27 6.51 -7.93
CA VAL A 5 -3.44 5.06 -7.83
C VAL A 5 -4.79 4.71 -8.43
N THR A 6 -4.82 3.84 -9.44
CA THR A 6 -6.05 3.59 -10.22
C THR A 6 -6.12 2.19 -10.83
N ARG A 7 -7.35 1.79 -11.17
CA ARG A 7 -7.67 0.60 -11.98
C ARG A 7 -7.91 0.94 -13.44
N ASN A 8 -7.92 2.22 -13.79
CA ASN A 8 -8.25 2.72 -15.11
C ASN A 8 -6.96 3.16 -15.82
N ALA A 9 -6.57 2.45 -16.87
CA ALA A 9 -5.32 2.72 -17.59
C ALA A 9 -5.24 4.15 -18.15
N GLU A 10 -6.38 4.73 -18.54
CA GLU A 10 -6.46 6.10 -19.08
C GLU A 10 -6.13 7.19 -18.04
N GLU A 11 -6.23 6.89 -16.75
CA GLU A 11 -6.01 7.85 -15.66
C GLU A 11 -4.53 7.97 -15.25
N VAL A 12 -3.69 7.00 -15.65
CA VAL A 12 -2.26 6.95 -15.28
C VAL A 12 -1.47 8.15 -15.84
N GLU A 13 -1.84 8.64 -17.03
CA GLU A 13 -1.08 9.67 -17.77
C GLU A 13 -1.55 11.11 -17.51
N GLY A 14 -2.28 11.38 -16.42
CA GLY A 14 -2.78 12.72 -16.15
C GLY A 14 -1.66 13.76 -16.01
N ASP A 15 -1.75 14.88 -16.75
CA ASP A 15 -0.73 15.95 -16.82
C ASP A 15 -0.32 16.56 -15.46
N VAL A 16 -1.13 16.37 -14.42
CA VAL A 16 -0.90 16.92 -13.08
C VAL A 16 -0.16 15.95 -12.16
N PHE A 17 0.02 14.70 -12.57
CA PHE A 17 0.66 13.65 -11.79
C PHE A 17 2.07 13.40 -12.31
N ASP A 18 3.01 13.30 -11.39
CA ASP A 18 4.39 12.93 -11.68
C ASP A 18 4.55 11.41 -11.85
N ARG A 19 3.60 10.62 -11.30
CA ARG A 19 3.67 9.16 -11.25
C ARG A 19 2.28 8.53 -11.15
N GLY A 20 2.00 7.54 -12.01
CA GLY A 20 0.80 6.70 -11.92
C GLY A 20 1.14 5.31 -11.37
N PHE A 21 0.29 4.81 -10.48
CA PHE A 21 0.27 3.44 -10.00
C PHE A 21 -0.97 2.74 -10.55
N TYR A 22 -0.78 1.55 -11.12
CA TYR A 22 -1.85 0.79 -11.76
C TYR A 22 -2.07 -0.53 -11.07
N GLU A 23 -3.29 -0.80 -10.60
CA GLU A 23 -3.63 -2.07 -9.96
C GLU A 23 -3.74 -3.20 -10.98
N VAL A 24 -2.67 -3.98 -11.10
CA VAL A 24 -2.61 -5.18 -11.93
C VAL A 24 -3.37 -6.31 -11.26
N LYS A 25 -3.22 -6.49 -9.95
CA LYS A 25 -3.98 -7.44 -9.13
C LYS A 25 -4.55 -6.72 -7.93
N ASP A 26 -5.86 -6.81 -7.71
CA ASP A 26 -6.53 -6.26 -6.53
C ASP A 26 -6.95 -7.35 -5.53
N VAL A 27 -7.36 -6.93 -4.32
CA VAL A 27 -7.84 -7.82 -3.24
C VAL A 27 -9.11 -8.61 -3.57
N THR A 28 -9.82 -8.27 -4.65
CA THR A 28 -10.98 -9.04 -5.10
C THR A 28 -10.57 -10.29 -5.86
N GLY A 29 -9.30 -10.39 -6.28
CA GLY A 29 -8.76 -11.43 -7.15
C GLY A 29 -8.90 -11.10 -8.63
N ARG A 30 -9.24 -9.86 -8.97
CA ARG A 30 -9.26 -9.40 -10.36
C ARG A 30 -7.81 -9.15 -10.80
N ALA A 31 -7.46 -9.69 -11.96
CA ALA A 31 -6.20 -9.40 -12.64
C ALA A 31 -6.43 -8.60 -13.92
N SER A 32 -5.52 -7.70 -14.23
CA SER A 32 -5.41 -6.93 -15.47
C SER A 32 -4.01 -7.11 -16.06
N SER A 33 -3.79 -6.73 -17.32
CA SER A 33 -2.43 -6.73 -17.88
C SER A 33 -1.61 -5.57 -17.32
N PRO A 34 -0.31 -5.76 -17.00
CA PRO A 34 0.56 -4.66 -16.59
C PRO A 34 0.68 -3.58 -17.66
N LEU A 35 1.05 -2.37 -17.22
CA LEU A 35 1.23 -1.21 -18.09
C LEU A 35 2.70 -0.76 -18.08
N PRO A 36 3.27 -0.37 -19.24
CA PRO A 36 4.66 0.07 -19.30
C PRO A 36 4.87 1.50 -18.79
N ASN A 37 3.81 2.30 -18.73
CA ASN A 37 3.81 3.72 -18.33
C ASN A 37 3.33 3.95 -16.88
N ALA A 38 3.21 2.89 -16.07
CA ALA A 38 2.77 2.96 -14.67
C ALA A 38 3.67 2.10 -13.77
N VAL A 39 3.76 2.47 -12.49
CA VAL A 39 4.22 1.54 -11.46
C VAL A 39 3.13 0.50 -11.24
N ASN A 40 3.40 -0.75 -11.63
CA ASN A 40 2.41 -1.81 -11.53
C ASN A 40 2.28 -2.28 -10.08
N MET A 41 1.04 -2.40 -9.60
CA MET A 41 0.71 -2.71 -8.22
C MET A 41 0.04 -4.09 -8.10
N VAL A 42 0.50 -4.88 -7.13
CA VAL A 42 0.06 -6.26 -6.91
C VAL A 42 -0.39 -6.45 -5.46
N SER A 43 -1.68 -6.60 -5.21
CA SER A 43 -2.23 -7.11 -3.95
C SER A 43 -1.79 -8.57 -3.78
N CYS A 44 -0.82 -8.80 -2.89
CA CYS A 44 -0.15 -10.08 -2.73
C CYS A 44 -1.07 -11.10 -2.04
N PHE A 45 -1.30 -10.93 -0.74
CA PHE A 45 -2.02 -11.91 0.07
C PHE A 45 -3.49 -11.56 0.32
N GLY A 46 -4.00 -10.49 -0.30
CA GLY A 46 -5.44 -10.26 -0.45
C GLY A 46 -5.97 -10.89 -1.75
N ASP A 47 -6.90 -11.84 -1.65
CA ASP A 47 -7.57 -12.43 -2.82
C ASP A 47 -8.89 -13.10 -2.46
N THR A 48 -9.98 -12.38 -2.68
CA THR A 48 -11.33 -12.89 -2.40
C THR A 48 -11.76 -14.00 -3.38
N ALA A 49 -11.34 -13.95 -4.64
CA ALA A 49 -11.73 -14.95 -5.64
C ALA A 49 -11.04 -16.28 -5.39
N ALA A 50 -9.74 -16.26 -5.07
CA ALA A 50 -8.98 -17.46 -4.71
C ALA A 50 -9.52 -18.08 -3.42
N ALA A 51 -9.77 -17.28 -2.37
CA ALA A 51 -10.34 -17.75 -1.11
C ALA A 51 -11.71 -18.42 -1.28
N ASN A 52 -12.58 -17.87 -2.15
CA ASN A 52 -13.88 -18.46 -2.44
C ASN A 52 -13.78 -19.75 -3.25
N SER A 53 -12.76 -19.88 -4.09
CA SER A 53 -12.55 -21.04 -4.95
C SER A 53 -11.91 -22.20 -4.20
N ASP A 54 -10.97 -21.90 -3.31
CA ASP A 54 -10.26 -22.87 -2.48
C ASP A 54 -10.08 -22.34 -1.04
N PRO A 55 -10.97 -22.74 -0.10
CA PRO A 55 -10.86 -22.37 1.30
C PRO A 55 -9.59 -22.89 2.01
N GLU A 56 -8.87 -23.89 1.47
CA GLU A 56 -7.62 -24.39 2.08
C GLU A 56 -6.44 -23.39 1.93
N LEU A 57 -6.60 -22.40 1.05
CA LEU A 57 -5.68 -21.27 0.91
C LEU A 57 -5.81 -20.27 2.06
N VAL A 58 -6.96 -20.22 2.72
CA VAL A 58 -7.30 -19.16 3.67
C VAL A 58 -6.71 -19.46 5.06
N PRO A 59 -6.02 -18.50 5.70
CA PRO A 59 -5.56 -18.66 7.08
C PRO A 59 -6.72 -18.86 8.05
N VAL A 60 -6.51 -19.68 9.08
CA VAL A 60 -7.44 -19.84 10.20
C VAL A 60 -6.84 -19.35 11.51
N ASP A 61 -7.72 -18.93 12.42
CA ASP A 61 -7.38 -18.72 13.83
C ASP A 61 -7.43 -20.04 14.63
N ALA A 62 -7.17 -19.95 15.94
CA ALA A 62 -7.14 -21.11 16.83
C ALA A 62 -8.51 -21.79 17.04
N GLU A 63 -9.61 -21.12 16.66
CA GLU A 63 -10.97 -21.65 16.73
C GLU A 63 -11.42 -22.24 15.38
N GLY A 64 -10.61 -22.11 14.34
CA GLY A 64 -10.89 -22.58 13.00
C GLY A 64 -11.66 -21.57 12.14
N ASN A 65 -11.78 -20.32 12.57
CA ASN A 65 -12.41 -19.27 11.77
C ASN A 65 -11.49 -18.85 10.63
N LEU A 66 -12.03 -18.77 9.40
CA LEU A 66 -11.29 -18.36 8.21
C LEU A 66 -11.16 -16.84 8.12
N ALA A 67 -9.97 -16.34 7.75
CA ALA A 67 -9.66 -14.92 7.53
C ALA A 67 -10.32 -14.36 6.26
N THR A 68 -11.64 -14.27 6.28
CA THR A 68 -12.49 -13.84 5.16
C THR A 68 -13.30 -12.62 5.53
N ARG A 69 -13.98 -12.04 4.52
CA ARG A 69 -14.88 -10.90 4.63
C ARG A 69 -16.08 -11.14 5.54
N ASP A 70 -16.39 -12.40 5.84
CA ASP A 70 -17.46 -12.76 6.77
C ASP A 70 -17.07 -12.48 8.22
N GLN A 71 -15.77 -12.32 8.50
CA GLN A 71 -15.25 -11.99 9.83
C GLN A 71 -15.24 -10.48 10.07
N THR A 72 -15.39 -10.11 11.34
CA THR A 72 -15.33 -8.69 11.73
C THR A 72 -13.92 -8.14 11.46
N TYR A 73 -13.86 -6.94 10.88
CA TYR A 73 -12.64 -6.21 10.56
C TYR A 73 -11.78 -6.77 9.41
N PHE A 74 -12.40 -7.52 8.50
CA PHE A 74 -11.81 -7.93 7.23
C PHE A 74 -12.60 -7.33 6.06
N ASP A 75 -11.95 -6.48 5.28
CA ASP A 75 -12.56 -5.88 4.08
C ASP A 75 -12.42 -6.79 2.84
N TRP A 76 -11.47 -7.72 2.86
CA TRP A 76 -11.21 -8.77 1.85
C TRP A 76 -10.82 -10.09 2.53
N ALA A 77 -10.73 -11.17 1.74
CA ALA A 77 -10.21 -12.45 2.22
C ALA A 77 -8.70 -12.55 2.04
N TYR A 78 -8.03 -13.16 3.01
CA TYR A 78 -6.59 -13.36 3.01
C TYR A 78 -6.22 -14.73 2.46
N ILE A 79 -5.10 -14.79 1.76
CA ILE A 79 -4.43 -16.01 1.37
C ILE A 79 -3.21 -16.20 2.25
N CYS A 80 -2.95 -17.43 2.64
CA CYS A 80 -1.88 -17.75 3.58
C CYS A 80 -0.50 -17.53 2.96
N PRO A 81 0.35 -16.66 3.53
CA PRO A 81 1.72 -16.40 3.06
C PRO A 81 2.67 -17.60 3.07
N THR A 82 2.27 -18.73 3.65
CA THR A 82 3.05 -19.98 3.66
C THR A 82 2.65 -20.95 2.55
N ASN A 83 1.66 -20.62 1.73
CA ASN A 83 1.32 -21.45 0.58
C ASN A 83 2.33 -21.23 -0.56
N GLU A 84 3.21 -22.21 -0.79
CA GLU A 84 4.30 -22.14 -1.77
C GLU A 84 3.81 -21.94 -3.21
N GLU A 85 2.73 -22.62 -3.61
CA GLU A 85 2.19 -22.52 -4.96
C GLU A 85 1.64 -21.11 -5.22
N TYR A 86 0.89 -20.57 -4.26
CA TYR A 86 0.36 -19.22 -4.37
C TYR A 86 1.47 -18.16 -4.32
N ARG A 87 2.49 -18.31 -3.45
CA ARG A 87 3.69 -17.44 -3.45
C ARG A 87 4.38 -17.46 -4.81
N THR A 88 4.56 -18.63 -5.40
CA THR A 88 5.21 -18.77 -6.72
C THR A 88 4.44 -18.01 -7.78
N GLY A 89 3.11 -18.17 -7.82
CA GLY A 89 2.25 -17.43 -8.75
C GLY A 89 2.29 -15.91 -8.54
N LEU A 90 2.40 -15.43 -7.29
CA LEU A 90 2.58 -14.00 -7.03
C LEU A 90 3.91 -13.48 -7.57
N LEU A 91 5.00 -14.22 -7.38
CA LEU A 91 6.33 -13.83 -7.86
C LEU A 91 6.37 -13.80 -9.40
N GLU A 92 5.66 -14.73 -10.07
CA GLU A 92 5.47 -14.68 -11.54
C GLU A 92 4.74 -13.40 -11.98
N ILE A 93 3.67 -13.00 -11.27
CA ILE A 93 2.96 -11.74 -11.57
C ILE A 93 3.87 -10.53 -11.34
N VAL A 94 4.71 -10.55 -10.30
CA VAL A 94 5.70 -9.49 -10.04
C VAL A 94 6.73 -9.41 -11.16
N GLU A 95 7.23 -10.54 -11.66
CA GLU A 95 8.14 -10.59 -12.82
C GLU A 95 7.49 -10.02 -14.09
N ASP A 96 6.24 -10.40 -14.39
CA ASP A 96 5.49 -9.87 -15.53
C ASP A 96 5.29 -8.34 -15.42
N CYS A 97 5.02 -7.84 -14.21
CA CYS A 97 4.92 -6.41 -13.93
C CYS A 97 6.26 -5.70 -14.15
N ALA A 98 7.34 -6.26 -13.60
CA ALA A 98 8.70 -5.73 -13.69
C ALA A 98 9.23 -5.71 -15.14
N ALA A 99 8.76 -6.64 -15.99
CA ALA A 99 9.11 -6.70 -17.40
C ALA A 99 8.49 -5.55 -18.22
N GLU A 100 7.30 -5.08 -17.85
CA GLU A 100 6.63 -3.95 -18.51
C GLU A 100 7.09 -2.60 -17.94
N ASN A 101 7.29 -2.49 -16.63
CA ASN A 101 7.85 -1.32 -15.96
C ASN A 101 8.81 -1.74 -14.85
N GLU A 102 9.99 -1.12 -14.78
CA GLU A 102 11.04 -1.52 -13.83
C GLU A 102 10.64 -1.31 -12.35
N ASP A 103 9.73 -0.38 -12.06
CA ASP A 103 9.22 -0.10 -10.72
C ASP A 103 7.94 -0.93 -10.46
N VAL A 104 7.85 -1.55 -9.27
CA VAL A 104 6.68 -2.35 -8.86
C VAL A 104 6.28 -2.01 -7.43
N ARG A 105 4.96 -2.03 -7.17
CA ARG A 105 4.39 -1.88 -5.82
C ARG A 105 3.77 -3.18 -5.34
N LEU A 106 4.26 -3.66 -4.21
CA LEU A 106 3.69 -4.76 -3.46
C LEU A 106 2.66 -4.21 -2.48
N ASP A 107 1.41 -4.64 -2.62
CA ASP A 107 0.32 -4.27 -1.72
C ASP A 107 -0.21 -5.49 -0.96
N ASP A 108 -0.93 -5.27 0.14
CA ASP A 108 -1.55 -6.33 0.96
C ASP A 108 -0.57 -7.46 1.33
N VAL A 109 0.68 -7.09 1.62
CA VAL A 109 1.72 -8.01 2.07
C VAL A 109 1.55 -8.28 3.56
N GLY A 110 1.71 -9.55 3.93
CA GLY A 110 1.68 -9.99 5.32
C GLY A 110 0.56 -10.98 5.62
N PHE A 111 0.60 -11.47 6.85
CA PHE A 111 -0.44 -12.31 7.40
C PHE A 111 -1.69 -11.48 7.74
N PRO A 112 -2.87 -12.12 7.86
CA PRO A 112 -3.99 -11.52 8.58
C PRO A 112 -3.62 -11.30 10.05
N ARG A 113 -4.53 -10.71 10.82
CA ARG A 113 -4.41 -10.30 12.24
C ARG A 113 -3.69 -11.31 13.16
N GLU A 114 -3.24 -10.82 14.32
CA GLU A 114 -2.33 -11.54 15.23
C GLU A 114 -2.83 -12.92 15.71
N GLU A 115 -4.13 -13.14 15.72
CA GLU A 115 -4.80 -14.36 16.16
C GLU A 115 -4.79 -15.50 15.12
N TYR A 116 -4.48 -15.19 13.85
CA TYR A 116 -4.52 -16.12 12.73
C TYR A 116 -3.21 -16.91 12.54
N CYS A 117 -3.19 -17.73 11.49
CA CYS A 117 -2.06 -18.57 11.07
C CYS A 117 -1.87 -19.78 11.98
N ARG A 118 -3.00 -20.42 12.28
CA ARG A 118 -3.13 -21.64 13.10
C ARG A 118 -3.60 -22.85 12.30
N CYS A 119 -3.54 -22.80 10.96
CA CYS A 119 -3.81 -23.96 10.13
C CYS A 119 -2.70 -25.01 10.26
N ASP A 120 -3.00 -26.27 9.95
CA ASP A 120 -2.05 -27.38 10.02
C ASP A 120 -0.74 -27.12 9.25
N ARG A 121 -0.80 -26.37 8.14
CA ARG A 121 0.40 -25.95 7.38
C ARG A 121 1.27 -25.01 8.22
N CYS A 122 0.70 -23.95 8.78
CA CYS A 122 1.45 -23.00 9.60
C CYS A 122 1.95 -23.62 10.91
N GLU A 123 1.16 -24.48 11.56
CA GLU A 123 1.60 -25.19 12.76
C GLU A 123 2.81 -26.07 12.46
N ARG A 124 2.74 -26.89 11.40
CA ARG A 124 3.86 -27.72 10.97
C ARG A 124 5.11 -26.89 10.63
N LEU A 125 4.96 -25.85 9.80
CA LEU A 125 6.09 -25.03 9.37
C LEU A 125 6.74 -24.27 10.53
N PHE A 126 5.95 -23.84 11.52
CA PHE A 126 6.48 -23.25 12.74
C PHE A 126 7.24 -24.27 13.58
N GLU A 127 6.68 -25.47 13.80
CA GLU A 127 7.33 -26.56 14.53
C GLU A 127 8.63 -27.07 13.88
N GLU A 128 8.70 -27.01 12.54
CA GLU A 128 9.88 -27.38 11.75
C GLU A 128 10.92 -26.27 11.65
N SER A 129 10.57 -25.03 12.03
CA SER A 129 11.47 -23.87 11.99
C SER A 129 12.41 -23.82 13.21
N ASP A 130 13.47 -23.01 13.11
CA ASP A 130 14.38 -22.73 14.22
C ASP A 130 13.87 -21.62 15.18
N HIS A 131 12.60 -21.20 15.04
CA HIS A 131 12.01 -20.12 15.84
C HIS A 131 11.26 -20.63 17.07
N ASP A 132 11.56 -20.06 18.24
CA ASP A 132 10.77 -20.24 19.46
C ASP A 132 9.63 -19.22 19.59
N ASP A 133 9.63 -18.15 18.79
CA ASP A 133 8.61 -17.09 18.76
C ASP A 133 7.89 -17.08 17.42
N ARG A 134 6.56 -17.28 17.46
CA ARG A 134 5.71 -17.25 16.27
C ARG A 134 5.71 -15.91 15.55
N MET A 135 5.83 -14.82 16.29
CA MET A 135 5.83 -13.50 15.65
C MET A 135 7.14 -13.27 14.87
N ALA A 136 8.26 -13.79 15.38
CA ALA A 136 9.54 -13.78 14.65
C ALA A 136 9.48 -14.66 13.40
N TRP A 137 8.94 -15.88 13.51
CA TRP A 137 8.69 -16.74 12.36
C TRP A 137 7.78 -16.08 11.31
N ARG A 138 6.69 -15.43 11.73
CA ARG A 138 5.81 -14.69 10.80
C ARG A 138 6.56 -13.56 10.11
N ALA A 139 7.40 -12.83 10.84
CA ALA A 139 8.19 -11.76 10.27
C ALA A 139 9.21 -12.26 9.24
N GLU A 140 9.88 -13.37 9.52
CA GLU A 140 10.81 -14.00 8.58
C GLU A 140 10.09 -14.42 7.30
N VAL A 141 8.96 -15.14 7.40
CA VAL A 141 8.19 -15.59 6.22
C VAL A 141 7.81 -14.43 5.28
N VAL A 142 7.42 -13.29 5.86
CA VAL A 142 7.04 -12.10 5.08
C VAL A 142 8.26 -11.38 4.52
N THR A 143 9.33 -11.25 5.31
CA THR A 143 10.58 -10.62 4.88
C THR A 143 11.22 -11.39 3.73
N GLU A 144 11.24 -12.73 3.79
CA GLU A 144 11.73 -13.59 2.71
C GLU A 144 10.93 -13.38 1.43
N PHE A 145 9.59 -13.33 1.51
CA PHE A 145 8.75 -13.08 0.34
C PHE A 145 9.07 -11.72 -0.30
N VAL A 146 9.23 -10.66 0.51
CA VAL A 146 9.56 -9.33 -0.01
C VAL A 146 10.97 -9.29 -0.59
N ALA A 147 11.94 -9.97 0.01
CA ALA A 147 13.29 -10.10 -0.53
C ALA A 147 13.28 -10.80 -1.90
N GLU A 148 12.57 -11.94 -2.01
CA GLU A 148 12.40 -12.66 -3.26
C GLU A 148 11.72 -11.80 -4.34
N ALA A 149 10.70 -11.02 -3.98
CA ALA A 149 10.04 -10.11 -4.91
C ALA A 149 10.98 -8.97 -5.35
N ALA A 150 11.70 -8.36 -4.41
CA ALA A 150 12.65 -7.29 -4.70
C ALA A 150 13.80 -7.75 -5.63
N GLU A 151 14.28 -8.99 -5.51
CA GLU A 151 15.29 -9.55 -6.42
C GLU A 151 14.81 -9.63 -7.89
N ARG A 152 13.49 -9.64 -8.12
CA ARG A 152 12.86 -9.69 -9.44
C ARG A 152 12.52 -8.32 -10.00
N ILE A 153 12.57 -7.28 -9.16
CA ILE A 153 12.23 -5.90 -9.53
C ILE A 153 13.53 -5.16 -9.82
N PRO A 154 13.82 -4.81 -11.09
CA PRO A 154 15.09 -4.17 -11.45
C PRO A 154 15.15 -2.69 -11.05
N GLY A 155 13.99 -2.04 -10.94
CA GLY A 155 13.84 -0.65 -10.51
C GLY A 155 13.46 -0.57 -9.03
N ARG A 156 12.52 0.31 -8.70
CA ARG A 156 12.14 0.60 -7.32
C ARG A 156 11.07 -0.36 -6.80
N THR A 157 11.33 -0.92 -5.63
CA THR A 157 10.35 -1.70 -4.87
C THR A 157 9.57 -0.80 -3.91
N TYR A 158 8.27 -0.68 -4.17
CA TYR A 158 7.33 -0.02 -3.26
C TYR A 158 6.62 -1.06 -2.39
N LEU A 159 6.44 -0.78 -1.09
CA LEU A 159 5.68 -1.65 -0.20
C LEU A 159 4.62 -0.87 0.57
N THR A 160 3.37 -1.31 0.50
CA THR A 160 2.31 -0.72 1.31
C THR A 160 2.41 -1.19 2.77
N LEU A 161 2.29 -0.26 3.72
CA LEU A 161 2.12 -0.57 5.14
C LEU A 161 0.69 -0.26 5.60
N TYR A 162 0.16 -1.04 6.55
CA TYR A 162 -1.08 -0.67 7.24
C TYR A 162 -0.90 0.67 7.97
N PRO A 163 -1.94 1.51 8.12
CA PRO A 163 -1.83 2.83 8.75
C PRO A 163 -1.79 2.76 10.29
N ASP A 164 -0.83 2.01 10.83
CA ASP A 164 -0.61 1.82 12.26
C ASP A 164 0.88 1.97 12.61
N PRO A 165 1.34 3.20 12.91
CA PRO A 165 2.76 3.48 13.15
C PRO A 165 3.22 3.10 14.57
N TYR A 166 2.36 2.53 15.41
CA TYR A 166 2.72 2.25 16.79
C TYR A 166 3.76 1.11 16.86
N PRO A 167 4.82 1.24 17.69
CA PRO A 167 5.88 0.24 17.77
C PRO A 167 5.36 -1.19 17.97
N GLY A 168 5.78 -2.11 17.11
CA GLY A 168 5.43 -3.52 17.16
C GLY A 168 4.01 -3.87 16.71
N HIS A 169 3.18 -2.91 16.28
CA HIS A 169 1.82 -3.20 15.80
C HIS A 169 1.83 -3.89 14.44
N LEU A 170 2.55 -3.35 13.45
CA LEU A 170 2.68 -3.96 12.12
C LEU A 170 3.28 -5.37 12.19
N TYR A 171 4.33 -5.53 13.01
CA TYR A 171 4.97 -6.80 13.31
C TYR A 171 3.99 -7.84 13.85
N ARG A 172 3.25 -7.54 14.93
CA ARG A 172 2.29 -8.49 15.51
C ARG A 172 1.07 -8.73 14.61
N ARG A 173 0.56 -7.67 13.99
CA ARG A 173 -0.64 -7.74 13.16
C ARG A 173 -0.41 -8.60 11.94
N ALA A 174 0.66 -8.33 11.19
CA ALA A 174 0.83 -8.85 9.84
C ALA A 174 2.20 -9.53 9.58
N GLY A 175 3.09 -9.59 10.58
CA GLY A 175 4.47 -10.05 10.35
C GLY A 175 5.32 -9.02 9.60
N LEU A 176 4.98 -7.74 9.66
CA LEU A 176 5.75 -6.70 8.98
C LEU A 176 6.83 -6.17 9.93
N ASP A 177 8.03 -6.73 9.84
CA ASP A 177 9.24 -6.17 10.48
C ASP A 177 9.81 -5.05 9.60
N VAL A 178 9.44 -3.81 9.94
CA VAL A 178 9.77 -2.63 9.13
C VAL A 178 11.29 -2.41 9.00
N GLU A 179 12.06 -2.75 10.03
CA GLU A 179 13.52 -2.59 9.99
C GLU A 179 14.15 -3.59 9.00
N ALA A 180 13.72 -4.86 9.04
CA ALA A 180 14.19 -5.88 8.11
C ALA A 180 13.71 -5.63 6.67
N LEU A 181 12.45 -5.20 6.51
CA LEU A 181 11.88 -4.90 5.19
C LEU A 181 12.57 -3.70 4.51
N ALA A 182 13.08 -2.74 5.27
CA ALA A 182 13.78 -1.57 4.72
C ALA A 182 15.06 -1.92 3.94
N GLU A 183 15.62 -3.13 4.10
CA GLU A 183 16.75 -3.61 3.29
C GLU A 183 16.36 -3.91 1.83
N TYR A 184 15.07 -4.16 1.56
CA TYR A 184 14.55 -4.61 0.26
C TYR A 184 13.57 -3.61 -0.37
N VAL A 185 13.18 -2.57 0.36
CA VAL A 185 12.15 -1.61 -0.04
C VAL A 185 12.76 -0.23 -0.24
N ASP A 186 12.50 0.35 -1.41
CA ASP A 186 12.96 1.71 -1.77
C ASP A 186 12.03 2.82 -1.26
N GLU A 187 10.76 2.50 -1.03
CA GLU A 187 9.76 3.45 -0.53
C GLU A 187 8.55 2.73 0.05
N PHE A 188 8.19 3.07 1.29
CA PHE A 188 6.92 2.63 1.87
C PHE A 188 5.76 3.53 1.41
N VAL A 189 4.57 2.95 1.26
CA VAL A 189 3.35 3.71 0.97
C VAL A 189 2.32 3.46 2.08
N VAL A 190 1.75 4.53 2.63
CA VAL A 190 0.78 4.43 3.72
C VAL A 190 -0.57 4.99 3.27
N PRO A 191 -1.61 4.15 3.11
CA PRO A 191 -2.95 4.61 2.78
C PRO A 191 -3.64 5.20 4.02
N LEU A 192 -3.89 6.52 3.98
CA LEU A 192 -4.63 7.27 4.99
C LEU A 192 -5.98 7.69 4.41
N TYR A 193 -6.86 6.71 4.24
CA TYR A 193 -8.15 6.89 3.61
C TYR A 193 -9.21 7.39 4.59
N ASP A 194 -9.96 8.40 4.15
CA ASP A 194 -11.17 8.91 4.78
C ASP A 194 -12.07 9.44 3.66
N VAL A 195 -13.38 9.20 3.76
CA VAL A 195 -14.36 9.65 2.76
C VAL A 195 -14.76 11.11 2.97
N ASP A 196 -14.47 11.69 4.14
CA ASP A 196 -14.87 13.05 4.49
C ASP A 196 -13.67 13.99 4.70
N TYR A 197 -12.57 13.51 5.29
CA TYR A 197 -11.44 14.33 5.79
C TYR A 197 -11.88 15.55 6.61
N GLY A 198 -13.00 15.43 7.34
CA GLY A 198 -13.59 16.55 8.09
C GLY A 198 -12.70 17.11 9.20
N THR A 199 -11.66 16.38 9.60
CA THR A 199 -10.55 16.85 10.42
C THR A 199 -9.27 16.13 10.02
N THR A 200 -8.16 16.85 9.93
CA THR A 200 -6.85 16.32 9.51
C THR A 200 -5.93 15.98 10.67
N TYR A 201 -6.35 16.22 11.93
CA TYR A 201 -5.53 15.95 13.12
C TYR A 201 -5.13 14.47 13.24
N TRP A 202 -6.03 13.55 12.89
CA TRP A 202 -5.73 12.12 12.91
C TRP A 202 -4.71 11.75 11.83
N LEU A 203 -4.84 12.35 10.63
CA LEU A 203 -3.95 12.16 9.51
C LEU A 203 -2.55 12.63 9.87
N GLU A 204 -2.44 13.84 10.42
CA GLU A 204 -1.18 14.39 10.95
C GLU A 204 -0.58 13.48 12.02
N THR A 205 -1.39 13.01 12.98
CA THR A 205 -0.91 12.15 14.07
C THR A 205 -0.34 10.84 13.55
N ILE A 206 -0.99 10.20 12.57
CA ILE A 206 -0.51 8.96 11.96
C ILE A 206 0.74 9.21 11.10
N ALA A 207 0.72 10.25 10.27
CA ALA A 207 1.85 10.62 9.42
C ALA A 207 3.11 10.93 10.25
N LYS A 208 2.97 11.68 11.34
CA LYS A 208 4.05 11.95 12.31
C LYS A 208 4.55 10.68 12.98
N GLY A 209 3.65 9.73 13.25
CA GLY A 209 4.00 8.41 13.76
C GLY A 209 4.91 7.66 12.79
N PHE A 210 4.57 7.63 11.50
CA PHE A 210 5.43 7.00 10.48
C PHE A 210 6.75 7.72 10.29
N GLU A 211 6.75 9.05 10.29
CA GLU A 211 8.00 9.82 10.28
C GLU A 211 8.91 9.41 11.45
N THR A 212 8.34 9.22 12.64
CA THR A 212 9.10 8.78 13.83
C THR A 212 9.58 7.34 13.71
N LEU A 213 8.72 6.42 13.25
CA LEU A 213 9.01 5.00 13.06
C LEU A 213 10.12 4.77 12.03
N LEU A 214 10.11 5.56 10.95
CA LEU A 214 11.01 5.41 9.81
C LEU A 214 12.23 6.32 9.88
N ALA A 215 12.27 7.33 10.77
CA ALA A 215 13.43 8.20 10.98
C ALA A 215 14.79 7.48 11.17
N PRO A 216 14.90 6.31 11.86
CA PRO A 216 16.16 5.60 11.95
C PRO A 216 16.53 4.81 10.68
N LEU A 217 15.61 4.71 9.72
CA LEU A 217 15.76 4.00 8.46
C LEU A 217 16.01 5.03 7.34
N ASP A 218 16.91 4.74 6.42
CA ASP A 218 17.15 5.61 5.26
C ASP A 218 16.05 5.45 4.17
N THR A 219 15.00 4.66 4.45
CA THR A 219 13.89 4.36 3.54
C THR A 219 12.75 5.36 3.71
N PRO A 220 12.40 6.16 2.68
CA PRO A 220 11.33 7.14 2.77
C PRO A 220 9.95 6.48 2.75
N PHE A 221 8.93 7.25 3.14
CA PHE A 221 7.53 6.89 2.93
C PHE A 221 6.75 7.98 2.19
N SER A 222 5.72 7.56 1.49
CA SER A 222 4.72 8.40 0.83
C SER A 222 3.33 8.10 1.38
N ILE A 223 2.43 9.07 1.31
CA ILE A 223 1.06 8.94 1.83
C ILE A 223 0.10 8.81 0.65
N GLU A 224 -0.82 7.87 0.74
CA GLU A 224 -1.90 7.71 -0.22
C GLU A 224 -3.24 8.17 0.38
N LEU A 225 -3.91 9.10 -0.28
CA LEU A 225 -5.18 9.68 0.13
C LEU A 225 -6.31 9.14 -0.75
N TYR A 226 -7.47 8.91 -0.15
CA TYR A 226 -8.66 8.52 -0.88
C TYR A 226 -9.24 9.75 -1.59
N ALA A 227 -9.52 9.68 -2.89
CA ALA A 227 -10.01 10.83 -3.64
C ALA A 227 -11.48 10.71 -4.08
N VAL A 228 -12.11 9.53 -3.93
CA VAL A 228 -13.46 9.29 -4.46
C VAL A 228 -14.51 10.01 -3.61
N ASP A 229 -15.33 10.83 -4.27
CA ASP A 229 -16.46 11.55 -3.67
C ASP A 229 -16.10 12.44 -2.46
N VAL A 230 -14.83 12.82 -2.31
CA VAL A 230 -14.35 13.72 -1.26
C VAL A 230 -14.54 15.19 -1.68
N ASP A 231 -14.92 16.06 -0.75
CA ASP A 231 -14.96 17.50 -1.01
C ASP A 231 -13.56 18.04 -1.37
N VAL A 232 -13.47 18.85 -2.43
CA VAL A 232 -12.19 19.35 -2.95
C VAL A 232 -11.42 20.16 -1.91
N ASP A 233 -12.08 20.98 -1.08
CA ASP A 233 -11.38 21.77 -0.06
C ASP A 233 -10.86 20.88 1.08
N ALA A 234 -11.61 19.84 1.46
CA ALA A 234 -11.14 18.85 2.42
C ALA A 234 -9.95 18.04 1.87
N LEU A 235 -9.99 17.62 0.60
CA LEU A 235 -8.90 16.89 -0.05
C LEU A 235 -7.64 17.74 -0.18
N ILE A 236 -7.78 19.03 -0.50
CA ILE A 236 -6.65 19.99 -0.51
C ILE A 236 -6.01 20.05 0.88
N HIS A 237 -6.81 20.22 1.93
CA HIS A 237 -6.27 20.33 3.28
C HIS A 237 -5.58 19.03 3.73
N ALA A 238 -6.15 17.86 3.41
CA ALA A 238 -5.51 16.57 3.64
C ALA A 238 -4.18 16.44 2.86
N THR A 239 -4.14 16.92 1.62
CA THR A 239 -2.95 16.93 0.77
C THR A 239 -1.84 17.79 1.35
N GLU A 240 -2.17 18.98 1.87
CA GLU A 240 -1.19 19.87 2.52
C GLU A 240 -0.55 19.19 3.73
N VAL A 241 -1.38 18.57 4.60
CA VAL A 241 -0.87 17.83 5.77
C VAL A 241 -0.03 16.64 5.34
N ALA A 242 -0.50 15.83 4.39
CA ALA A 242 0.27 14.69 3.89
C ALA A 242 1.62 15.12 3.27
N SER A 243 1.66 16.25 2.57
CA SER A 243 2.87 16.78 1.91
C SER A 243 3.91 17.29 2.90
N GLU A 244 3.52 17.66 4.12
CA GLU A 244 4.46 18.08 5.17
C GLU A 244 5.30 16.89 5.70
N TYR A 245 4.72 15.68 5.71
CA TYR A 245 5.34 14.52 6.36
C TYR A 245 5.85 13.47 5.38
N GLY A 246 5.13 13.22 4.28
CA GLY A 246 5.48 12.21 3.29
C GLY A 246 6.41 12.76 2.20
N LYS A 247 7.21 11.88 1.59
CA LYS A 247 8.03 12.21 0.40
C LYS A 247 7.16 12.60 -0.80
N SER A 248 6.06 11.88 -0.99
CA SER A 248 5.07 12.11 -2.05
C SER A 248 3.66 11.90 -1.52
N VAL A 249 2.67 12.46 -2.24
CA VAL A 249 1.26 12.22 -1.98
C VAL A 249 0.63 11.56 -3.21
N PHE A 250 -0.02 10.42 -3.01
CA PHE A 250 -0.71 9.69 -4.06
C PHE A 250 -2.22 9.77 -3.84
N PHE A 251 -2.99 9.85 -4.91
CA PHE A 251 -4.45 9.95 -4.86
C PHE A 251 -5.09 8.67 -5.37
N GLY A 252 -5.80 7.95 -4.50
CA GLY A 252 -6.50 6.72 -4.82
C GLY A 252 -7.83 6.95 -5.51
N TYR A 253 -8.01 6.25 -6.63
CA TYR A 253 -9.27 5.87 -7.28
C TYR A 253 -10.13 6.95 -7.92
N ASP A 254 -9.84 8.24 -7.75
CA ASP A 254 -10.49 9.33 -8.49
C ASP A 254 -9.49 10.39 -8.99
N ALA A 255 -8.95 10.14 -10.18
CA ALA A 255 -8.02 11.05 -10.85
C ALA A 255 -8.63 12.42 -11.16
N SER A 256 -9.94 12.48 -11.40
CA SER A 256 -10.62 13.73 -11.75
C SER A 256 -10.72 14.65 -10.54
N ASN A 257 -11.12 14.12 -9.39
CA ASN A 257 -11.20 14.89 -8.15
C ASN A 257 -9.81 15.34 -7.66
N ALA A 258 -8.82 14.44 -7.72
CA ALA A 258 -7.43 14.77 -7.43
C ALA A 258 -6.88 15.88 -8.35
N THR A 259 -7.17 15.81 -9.66
CA THR A 259 -6.81 16.86 -10.61
C THR A 259 -7.44 18.21 -10.25
N ALA A 260 -8.70 18.21 -9.81
CA ALA A 260 -9.39 19.43 -9.40
C ALA A 260 -8.72 20.06 -8.16
N ALA A 261 -8.38 19.25 -7.14
CA ALA A 261 -7.67 19.68 -5.94
C ALA A 261 -6.30 20.29 -6.30
N LEU A 262 -5.47 19.57 -7.05
CA LEU A 262 -4.12 20.04 -7.42
C LEU A 262 -4.15 21.31 -8.26
N ARG A 263 -5.09 21.45 -9.20
CA ARG A 263 -5.25 22.67 -9.98
C ARG A 263 -5.63 23.87 -9.13
N ARG A 264 -6.51 23.68 -8.14
CA ARG A 264 -6.92 24.74 -7.22
C ARG A 264 -5.78 25.16 -6.30
N MET A 265 -5.02 24.21 -5.74
CA MET A 265 -3.81 24.49 -4.96
C MET A 265 -2.79 25.31 -5.76
N ASN A 266 -2.54 24.91 -7.01
CA ASN A 266 -1.62 25.64 -7.89
C ASN A 266 -2.13 27.06 -8.19
N ALA A 267 -3.42 27.24 -8.44
CA ALA A 267 -4.01 28.56 -8.67
C ALA A 267 -3.89 29.48 -7.44
N ASP A 268 -4.13 28.95 -6.24
CA ASP A 268 -4.07 29.72 -4.99
C ASP A 268 -2.62 30.09 -4.61
N SER A 269 -1.64 29.24 -4.96
CA SER A 269 -0.20 29.52 -4.77
C SER A 269 0.32 30.62 -5.69
N GLN A 270 -0.31 30.81 -6.86
CA GLN A 270 -0.02 31.90 -7.79
C GLN A 270 -0.73 33.17 -7.33
N SER A 271 -0.24 33.80 -6.26
CA SER A 271 -0.74 35.08 -5.79
C SER A 271 -0.87 36.07 -6.97
N GLY A 272 -2.10 36.48 -7.26
CA GLY A 272 -2.41 37.30 -8.43
C GLY A 272 -1.57 38.57 -8.48
N VAL A 273 -0.90 38.78 -9.61
CA VAL A 273 -0.24 40.06 -9.90
C VAL A 273 -1.32 41.13 -9.88
N THR A 274 -1.34 41.93 -8.82
CA THR A 274 -2.29 43.05 -8.72
C THR A 274 -1.80 44.15 -9.65
N HIS A 275 -2.29 44.17 -10.89
CA HIS A 275 -2.07 45.31 -11.78
C HIS A 275 -2.82 46.52 -11.22
N ARG A 276 -2.07 47.48 -10.66
CA ARG A 276 -2.65 48.79 -10.31
C ARG A 276 -2.73 49.62 -11.59
N PRO A 277 -3.78 50.46 -11.77
CA PRO A 277 -3.79 51.43 -12.86
C PRO A 277 -2.69 52.46 -12.59
N GLY A 278 -1.52 52.27 -13.19
CA GLY A 278 -0.33 53.10 -13.00
C GLY A 278 1.00 52.47 -13.43
N ASP A 279 1.07 51.15 -13.58
CA ASP A 279 2.35 50.45 -13.91
C ASP A 279 2.71 50.46 -15.41
N ALA A 280 2.28 51.48 -16.14
CA ALA A 280 2.67 51.70 -17.53
C ALA A 280 3.14 53.15 -17.71
N GLU A 281 4.39 53.42 -17.32
CA GLU A 281 5.24 54.49 -17.88
C GLU A 281 6.68 53.98 -18.04
#